data_AF-A0A7V3H598-F1
#
_entry.id   AF-A0A7V3H598-F1
#
_cell.length_a   1.000
_cell.length_b   1.000
_cell.length_c   1.000
_cell.angle_alpha   90.00
_cell.angle_beta   90.00
_cell.angle_gamma   90.00
#
_symmetry.space_group_name_H-M   'P 1'
#
loop_
_entity.id
_entity.type
_entity.pdbx_description
1 polymer ?
#
loop_
_entity_poly.entity_id
_entity_poly.type
_entity_poly.pdbx_seq_one_letter_code
_entity_poly.pdbx_strand_id
1 'polypeptide(L)'
;MTPVLLVHGGAGRVPEDGGAEAREGVEAAASLAWRLLEEGGPALEAVVAAVQALEEDPRFNAGYGSVLTEDGDVEMDAAVMDGSTLSAG
;
A
#
# COMPACT_ATOMS: atom_id res chain seq x y z
N MET A 1 -16.55 -16.20 6.21
CA MET A 1 -15.98 -16.20 4.84
C MET A 1 -14.48 -16.29 4.97
N THR A 2 -13.79 -16.93 4.03
CA THR A 2 -12.33 -16.83 3.94
C THR A 2 -11.99 -15.46 3.35
N PRO A 3 -11.22 -14.59 4.03
CA PRO A 3 -10.86 -13.29 3.49
C PRO A 3 -9.93 -13.43 2.28
N VAL A 4 -9.88 -12.40 1.45
CA VAL A 4 -8.96 -12.27 0.31
C VAL A 4 -8.36 -10.88 0.36
N LEU A 5 -7.04 -10.79 0.19
CA LEU A 5 -6.28 -9.54 0.20
C LEU A 5 -5.41 -9.48 -1.06
N LEU A 6 -5.39 -8.32 -1.72
CA LEU A 6 -4.48 -8.01 -2.82
C LEU A 6 -3.80 -6.69 -2.53
N VAL A 7 -2.49 -6.62 -2.77
CA VAL A 7 -1.66 -5.42 -2.63
C VAL A 7 -0.83 -5.26 -3.90
N HIS A 8 -0.62 -4.04 -4.35
CA HIS A 8 0.26 -3.73 -5.49
C HIS A 8 1.21 -2.59 -5.15
N GLY A 9 2.44 -2.65 -5.67
CA GLY A 9 3.44 -1.57 -5.53
C GLY A 9 3.29 -0.43 -6.54
N GLY A 10 2.38 -0.56 -7.51
CA GLY A 10 2.19 0.40 -8.61
C GLY A 10 2.66 -0.14 -9.97
N ALA A 11 2.48 0.68 -11.00
CA ALA A 11 2.89 0.36 -12.37
C ALA A 11 4.10 1.21 -12.76
N GLY A 12 4.98 0.68 -13.62
CA GLY A 12 6.12 1.43 -14.13
C GLY A 12 7.30 0.55 -14.49
N ARG A 13 8.40 1.18 -14.91
CA ARG A 13 9.66 0.48 -15.13
C ARG A 13 10.28 0.17 -13.77
N VAL A 14 10.21 -1.09 -13.37
CA VAL A 14 11.00 -1.57 -12.26
C VAL A 14 12.45 -1.74 -12.76
N PRO A 15 13.45 -1.10 -12.13
CA PRO A 15 14.85 -1.31 -12.46
C PRO A 15 15.20 -2.81 -12.41
N GLU A 16 16.13 -3.27 -13.25
CA GLU A 16 16.47 -4.70 -13.34
C GLU A 16 17.01 -5.26 -12.01
N ASP A 17 17.62 -4.40 -11.19
CA ASP A 17 18.10 -4.67 -9.84
C ASP A 17 17.04 -4.44 -8.74
N GLY A 18 16.04 -3.58 -8.98
CA GLY A 18 15.00 -3.22 -8.00
C GLY A 18 13.81 -4.17 -7.93
N GLY A 19 13.68 -5.14 -8.84
CA GLY A 19 12.50 -6.02 -8.92
C GLY A 19 12.28 -6.94 -7.74
N ALA A 20 13.36 -7.49 -7.18
CA ALA A 20 13.28 -8.34 -6.00
C ALA A 20 12.90 -7.52 -4.75
N GLU A 21 13.48 -6.32 -4.60
CA GLU A 21 13.23 -5.43 -3.47
C GLU A 21 11.79 -4.87 -3.48
N ALA A 22 11.28 -4.47 -4.65
CA ALA A 22 9.89 -4.04 -4.77
C ALA A 22 8.90 -5.17 -4.43
N ARG A 23 9.21 -6.40 -4.84
CA ARG A 23 8.39 -7.57 -4.50
C ARG A 23 8.40 -7.85 -3.00
N GLU A 24 9.56 -7.77 -2.36
CA GLU A 24 9.71 -7.92 -0.92
C GLU A 24 8.84 -6.91 -0.16
N GLY A 25 8.87 -5.63 -0.55
CA GLY A 25 8.04 -4.59 0.07
C GLY A 25 6.53 -4.88 -0.04
N VAL A 26 6.06 -5.32 -1.20
CA VAL A 26 4.65 -5.71 -1.41
C VAL A 26 4.30 -6.95 -0.58
N GLU A 27 5.17 -7.96 -0.52
CA GLU A 27 4.96 -9.17 0.28
C GLU A 27 4.92 -8.84 1.78
N ALA A 28 5.76 -7.92 2.25
CA ALA A 28 5.76 -7.44 3.63
C ALA A 28 4.46 -6.71 3.99
N ALA A 29 4.02 -5.76 3.15
CA ALA A 29 2.77 -5.04 3.33
C ALA A 29 1.55 -5.98 3.34
N ALA A 30 1.49 -6.92 2.39
CA ALA A 30 0.44 -7.93 2.32
C ALA A 30 0.44 -8.84 3.56
N SER A 31 1.61 -9.28 4.01
CA SER A 31 1.75 -10.13 5.20
C SER A 31 1.30 -9.43 6.48
N LEU A 32 1.60 -8.14 6.62
CA LEU A 32 1.17 -7.34 7.77
C LEU A 32 -0.35 -7.22 7.83
N ALA A 33 -0.99 -6.85 6.73
CA ALA A 33 -2.44 -6.72 6.65
C ALA A 33 -3.17 -8.06 6.75
N TRP A 34 -2.57 -9.14 6.24
CA TRP A 34 -3.15 -10.48 6.35
C TRP A 34 -3.30 -10.94 7.81
N ARG A 35 -2.33 -10.64 8.67
CA ARG A 35 -2.42 -10.95 10.11
C ARG A 35 -3.64 -10.29 10.77
N LEU A 36 -3.93 -9.04 10.43
CA LEU A 36 -5.12 -8.34 10.93
C LEU A 36 -6.41 -9.06 10.51
N LEU A 37 -6.48 -9.54 9.27
CA LEU A 37 -7.63 -10.31 8.78
C LEU A 37 -7.73 -11.68 9.45
N GLU A 38 -6.61 -12.37 9.70
CA GLU A 38 -6.59 -13.65 10.43
C GLU A 38 -7.07 -13.52 11.87
N GLU A 39 -6.79 -12.39 12.51
CA GLU A 39 -7.26 -12.06 13.86
C GLU A 39 -8.74 -11.61 13.90
N GLY A 40 -9.41 -11.55 12.74
CA GLY A 40 -10.80 -11.13 12.62
C GLY A 40 -11.00 -9.61 12.60
N GLY A 41 -9.94 -8.85 12.35
CA GLY A 41 -9.98 -7.41 12.17
C GLY A 41 -10.79 -6.97 10.95
N PRO A 42 -11.27 -5.72 10.93
CA PRO A 42 -12.07 -5.21 9.82
C PRO A 42 -11.23 -5.02 8.56
N ALA A 43 -11.85 -5.25 7.39
CA ALA A 43 -11.19 -5.10 6.09
C ALA A 43 -10.59 -3.70 5.88
N LEU A 44 -11.26 -2.67 6.41
CA LEU A 44 -10.81 -1.28 6.32
C LEU A 44 -9.46 -1.07 7.03
N GLU A 45 -9.29 -1.61 8.24
CA GLU A 45 -8.01 -1.50 8.97
C GLU A 45 -6.90 -2.28 8.25
N ALA A 46 -7.22 -3.46 7.71
CA ALA A 46 -6.25 -4.26 6.97
C ALA A 46 -5.70 -3.53 5.74
N VAL A 47 -6.57 -2.91 4.92
CA VAL A 47 -6.10 -2.19 3.72
C VAL A 47 -5.34 -0.91 4.07
N VAL A 48 -5.76 -0.19 5.12
CA VAL A 48 -5.02 0.99 5.61
C VAL A 48 -3.62 0.59 6.07
N ALA A 49 -3.50 -0.50 6.83
CA ALA A 49 -2.20 -0.96 7.33
C ALA A 49 -1.27 -1.44 6.20
N ALA A 50 -1.80 -2.10 5.15
CA ALA A 50 -1.01 -2.44 3.97
C ALA A 50 -0.49 -1.20 3.24
N VAL A 51 -1.34 -0.19 3.02
CA VAL A 51 -0.95 1.04 2.31
C VAL A 51 0.06 1.84 3.13
N GLN A 52 -0.14 1.99 4.44
CA GLN A 52 0.82 2.64 5.32
C GLN A 52 2.20 1.99 5.26
N ALA A 53 2.27 0.66 5.24
CA ALA A 53 3.55 -0.04 5.11
C ALA A 53 4.26 0.24 3.77
N LEU A 54 3.51 0.48 2.69
CA LEU A 54 4.08 0.92 1.41
C LEU A 54 4.49 2.40 1.44
N GLU A 55 3.72 3.26 2.12
CA GLU A 55 4.02 4.69 2.29
C GLU A 55 5.26 4.95 3.15
N GLU A 56 5.61 4.06 4.07
CA GLU A 56 6.82 4.18 4.89
C GLU A 56 8.08 3.66 4.16
N ASP A 57 7.90 2.93 3.06
CA ASP A 57 8.99 2.29 2.33
C ASP A 57 9.43 3.17 1.13
N PRO A 58 10.66 3.74 1.16
CA PRO A 58 11.14 4.69 0.15
C PRO A 58 11.28 4.12 -1.26
N ARG A 59 11.11 2.80 -1.42
CA ARG A 59 11.10 2.14 -2.73
C ARG A 59 9.80 2.40 -3.50
N PHE A 60 8.72 2.82 -2.84
CA PHE A 60 7.43 3.06 -3.47
C PHE A 60 7.14 4.55 -3.64
N ASN A 61 6.44 4.87 -4.72
CA ASN A 61 5.99 6.24 -5.00
C ASN A 61 4.69 6.56 -4.25
N ALA A 62 4.77 6.60 -2.92
CA ALA A 62 3.72 7.02 -2.00
C ALA A 62 4.39 7.42 -0.68
N GLY A 63 3.76 8.29 0.13
CA GLY A 63 4.31 8.68 1.42
C GLY A 63 5.78 9.13 1.35
N TYR A 64 6.61 8.51 2.17
CA TYR A 64 8.07 8.60 2.11
C TYR A 64 8.60 7.78 0.93
N GLY A 65 8.99 8.47 -0.15
CA GLY A 65 9.34 7.85 -1.43
C GLY A 65 8.59 8.47 -2.62
N SER A 66 7.60 9.32 -2.33
CA SER A 66 6.87 10.09 -3.34
C SER A 66 7.80 10.88 -4.26
N VAL A 67 7.48 10.85 -5.54
CA VAL A 67 8.16 11.66 -6.55
C VAL A 67 7.87 13.14 -6.34
N LEU A 68 8.74 13.97 -6.92
CA LEU A 68 8.64 15.42 -6.80
C LEU A 68 7.74 16.01 -7.89
N THR A 69 7.08 17.12 -7.54
CA THR A 69 6.43 18.04 -8.49
C THR A 69 7.47 18.75 -9.36
N GLU A 70 7.01 19.56 -10.32
CA GLU A 70 7.90 20.39 -11.15
C GLU A 70 8.73 21.39 -10.31
N ASP A 71 8.15 21.89 -9.21
CA ASP A 71 8.83 22.81 -8.29
C ASP A 71 9.80 22.10 -7.32
N GLY A 72 9.84 20.76 -7.36
CA GLY A 72 10.72 19.94 -6.52
C GLY A 72 10.15 19.59 -5.14
N ASP A 73 8.87 19.84 -4.91
CA ASP A 73 8.16 19.52 -3.66
C ASP A 73 7.48 18.14 -3.72
N VAL A 74 7.15 17.57 -2.56
CA VAL A 74 6.31 16.36 -2.48
C VAL A 74 4.85 16.78 -2.30
N GLU A 75 3.99 16.31 -3.21
CA GLU A 75 2.54 16.39 -3.10
C GLU A 75 1.95 14.98 -3.27
N MET A 76 0.94 14.63 -2.46
CA MET A 76 0.45 13.26 -2.34
C MET A 76 -1.07 13.23 -2.35
N ASP A 77 -1.62 12.16 -2.94
CA ASP A 77 -3.05 11.85 -2.96
C ASP A 77 -3.28 10.44 -2.38
N ALA A 78 -4.34 10.28 -1.61
CA ALA A 78 -4.79 8.98 -1.10
C ALA A 78 -6.31 8.96 -0.97
N ALA A 79 -6.91 7.76 -1.01
CA ALA A 79 -8.32 7.54 -0.77
C ALA A 79 -8.58 6.12 -0.27
N VAL A 80 -9.60 5.95 0.56
CA VAL A 80 -10.08 4.66 1.06
C VAL A 80 -11.61 4.60 1.07
N MET A 81 -12.18 3.40 0.97
CA MET A 81 -13.63 3.20 0.96
C MET A 81 -14.03 1.97 1.77
N ASP A 82 -15.05 2.12 2.60
CA ASP A 82 -15.76 1.00 3.22
C ASP A 82 -16.93 0.56 2.33
N GLY A 83 -16.79 -0.61 1.71
CA GLY A 83 -17.80 -1.17 0.82
C GLY A 83 -19.12 -1.57 1.50
N SER A 84 -19.16 -1.68 2.83
CA SER A 84 -20.39 -2.03 3.56
C SER A 84 -21.33 -0.83 3.72
N THR A 85 -20.78 0.38 3.81
CA THR A 85 -21.52 1.63 4.03
C THR A 85 -21.45 2.60 2.84
N LEU A 86 -20.54 2.34 1.89
CA LEU A 86 -20.15 3.26 0.82
C LEU A 86 -19.53 4.57 1.32
N SER A 87 -19.07 4.61 2.57
CA SER A 87 -18.32 5.75 3.12
C SER A 87 -16.93 5.77 2.49
N ALA A 88 -16.47 6.95 2.08
CA ALA A 88 -15.16 7.15 1.46
C ALA A 88 -14.53 8.45 1.94
N GLY A 89 -13.20 8.51 1.89
CA GLY A 89 -12.39 9.66 2.30
C GLY A 89 -10.92 9.47 2.00
#